data_AF-R2ST13-F1
#
_entry.id   AF-R2ST13-F1
#
_cell.length_a   1.000
_cell.length_b   1.000
_cell.length_c   1.000
_cell.angle_alpha   90.00
_cell.angle_beta   90.00
_cell.angle_gamma   90.00
#
_symmetry.space_group_name_H-M   'P 1'
#
loop_
_entity.id
_entity.type
_entity.pdbx_description
1 polymer ?
#
loop_
_entity_poly.entity_id
_entity_poly.type
_entity_poly.pdbx_seq_one_letter_code
_entity_poly.pdbx_strand_id
1 'polypeptide(L)'
;MNTEFTPIEAVHTAVEQTILNGEPVLRVVKKDKIMEFDENTYAKLNNLTFHNGTIEVKMLSRLLPDAPDFARGFIGIAFRINHDDTNFESFYVRPTNGRIDDPVRKNRGVQYFSYPKYTFDYFRNLGITDFEGPADIGLDEWISLKVVIDGARGEFYLNDSEEPVLVVENMKHGADAKGGIGFFVDIGTEAFFKEWKITAID
;
A
#
# COMPACT_ATOMS: atom_id res chain seq x y z
N MET A 1 -19.62 4.13 -0.34
CA MET A 1 -19.83 4.92 0.88
C MET A 1 -19.18 6.28 0.70
N ASN A 2 -19.84 7.37 1.10
CA ASN A 2 -19.23 8.70 1.14
C ASN A 2 -18.13 8.74 2.21
N THR A 3 -17.03 9.39 1.89
CA THR A 3 -15.71 9.36 2.56
C THR A 3 -15.63 10.07 3.90
N GLU A 4 -16.65 10.81 4.34
CA GLU A 4 -16.51 11.79 5.42
C GLU A 4 -16.51 11.22 6.85
N PHE A 5 -16.82 9.93 7.08
CA PHE A 5 -16.92 9.39 8.45
C PHE A 5 -16.45 7.95 8.64
N THR A 6 -15.60 7.39 7.78
CA THR A 6 -15.02 6.06 8.07
C THR A 6 -14.07 6.19 9.26
N PRO A 7 -14.36 5.58 10.43
CA PRO A 7 -13.46 5.66 11.57
C PRO A 7 -12.15 4.96 11.21
N ILE A 8 -11.03 5.53 11.66
CA ILE A 8 -9.69 5.00 11.39
C ILE A 8 -9.11 4.43 12.67
N GLU A 9 -8.62 3.19 12.59
CA GLU A 9 -7.82 2.57 13.64
C GLU A 9 -6.35 2.57 13.24
N ALA A 10 -5.48 3.02 14.13
CA ALA A 10 -4.04 3.02 13.89
C ALA A 10 -3.44 1.68 14.35
N VAL A 11 -2.86 0.93 13.41
CA VAL A 11 -2.14 -0.32 13.70
C VAL A 11 -0.65 -0.07 13.50
N HIS A 12 0.11 -0.03 14.60
CA HIS A 12 1.55 0.29 14.65
C HIS A 12 1.96 1.60 13.94
N THR A 13 1.01 2.51 13.78
CA THR A 13 1.16 3.79 13.11
C THR A 13 0.70 4.93 14.02
N ALA A 14 1.16 6.14 13.72
CA ALA A 14 0.55 7.38 14.15
C ALA A 14 -0.32 7.89 13.00
N VAL A 15 -1.55 8.29 13.31
CA VAL A 15 -2.54 8.75 12.33
C VAL A 15 -3.08 10.11 12.76
N GLU A 16 -3.17 11.03 11.82
CA GLU A 16 -3.63 12.40 12.06
C GLU A 16 -4.41 12.92 10.84
N GLN A 17 -5.57 13.54 11.08
CA GLN A 17 -6.25 14.33 10.05
C GLN A 17 -5.61 15.72 10.03
N THR A 18 -5.07 16.13 8.88
CA THR A 18 -4.35 17.40 8.74
C THR A 18 -4.64 18.07 7.41
N ILE A 19 -4.07 19.26 7.20
CA ILE A 19 -4.17 20.00 5.95
C ILE A 19 -2.82 19.99 5.24
N LEU A 20 -2.78 19.50 4.01
CA LEU A 20 -1.62 19.57 3.14
C LEU A 20 -1.98 20.40 1.91
N ASN A 21 -1.26 21.51 1.67
CA ASN A 21 -1.49 22.41 0.54
C ASN A 21 -2.95 22.91 0.41
N GLY A 22 -3.64 23.09 1.54
CA GLY A 22 -5.03 23.55 1.58
C GLY A 22 -6.09 22.44 1.46
N GLU A 23 -5.68 21.17 1.34
CA GLU A 23 -6.59 20.03 1.24
C GLU A 23 -6.56 19.16 2.50
N PRO A 24 -7.71 18.65 2.97
CA PRO A 24 -7.75 17.69 4.06
C PRO A 24 -7.16 16.35 3.63
N VAL A 25 -6.24 15.83 4.43
CA VAL A 25 -5.53 14.57 4.18
C VAL A 25 -5.40 13.78 5.47
N LEU A 26 -5.38 12.45 5.32
CA LEU A 26 -4.99 11.54 6.39
C LEU A 26 -3.47 11.36 6.35
N ARG A 27 -2.78 11.88 7.35
CA ARG A 27 -1.35 11.67 7.56
C ARG A 27 -1.13 10.37 8.35
N VAL A 28 -0.26 9.50 7.85
CA VAL A 28 0.06 8.21 8.45
C VAL A 28 1.58 8.05 8.51
N VAL A 29 2.09 7.67 9.68
CA VAL A 29 3.53 7.45 9.90
C VAL A 29 3.73 6.17 10.70
N LYS A 30 4.68 5.35 10.32
CA LYS A 30 5.07 4.15 11.09
C LYS A 30 5.58 4.56 12.48
N LYS A 31 5.01 3.98 13.54
CA LYS A 31 5.29 4.35 14.93
C LYS A 31 6.00 3.24 15.70
N ASP A 32 5.57 2.00 15.49
CA ASP A 32 6.23 0.82 16.05
C ASP A 32 6.94 0.06 14.94
N LYS A 33 7.78 -0.92 15.30
CA LYS A 33 8.48 -1.79 14.33
C LYS A 33 9.30 -1.01 13.30
N ILE A 34 9.80 0.16 13.68
CA ILE A 34 10.29 1.22 12.78
C ILE A 34 11.40 0.79 11.80
N MET A 35 12.15 -0.28 12.12
CA MET A 35 13.25 -0.82 11.30
C MET A 35 12.92 -2.17 10.67
N GLU A 36 11.75 -2.74 10.95
CA GLU A 36 11.26 -3.98 10.37
C GLU A 36 10.54 -3.67 9.05
N PHE A 37 10.60 -4.56 8.07
CA PHE A 37 10.05 -4.34 6.73
C PHE A 37 8.77 -5.13 6.53
N ASP A 38 7.87 -4.64 5.67
CA ASP A 38 6.64 -5.36 5.28
C ASP A 38 5.79 -5.78 6.50
N GLU A 39 5.71 -4.94 7.53
CA GLU A 39 4.99 -5.22 8.78
C GLU A 39 3.52 -4.79 8.74
N ASN A 40 2.73 -5.15 9.76
CA ASN A 40 1.34 -4.70 9.93
C ASN A 40 1.22 -3.22 10.34
N THR A 41 1.77 -2.31 9.51
CA THR A 41 1.83 -0.87 9.79
C THR A 41 0.95 -0.09 8.83
N TYR A 42 -0.29 0.16 9.26
CA TYR A 42 -1.30 0.81 8.44
C TYR A 42 -2.34 1.57 9.27
N ALA A 43 -3.05 2.47 8.60
CA ALA A 43 -4.26 3.11 9.10
C ALA A 43 -5.48 2.31 8.58
N LYS A 44 -6.10 1.51 9.45
CA LYS A 44 -7.20 0.59 9.12
C LYS A 44 -8.53 1.32 9.04
N LEU A 45 -9.31 1.04 8.00
CA LEU A 45 -10.68 1.51 7.85
C LEU A 45 -11.61 0.60 8.68
N ASN A 46 -12.24 1.16 9.72
CA ASN A 46 -13.14 0.40 10.57
C ASN A 46 -14.50 0.14 9.93
N ASN A 47 -15.16 -0.92 10.42
CA ASN A 47 -16.51 -1.32 10.04
C ASN A 47 -16.66 -1.64 8.53
N LEU A 48 -15.60 -2.16 7.93
CA LEU A 48 -15.58 -2.59 6.53
C LEU A 48 -15.02 -4.00 6.41
N THR A 49 -15.67 -4.82 5.60
CA THR A 49 -15.13 -6.10 5.13
C THR A 49 -15.17 -6.11 3.62
N PHE A 50 -14.07 -6.53 3.01
CA PHE A 50 -13.82 -6.54 1.59
C PHE A 50 -13.31 -7.92 1.18
N HIS A 51 -13.92 -8.47 0.14
CA HIS A 51 -13.53 -9.72 -0.51
C HIS A 51 -13.07 -9.41 -1.94
N ASN A 52 -14.01 -9.06 -2.82
CA ASN A 52 -13.75 -8.67 -4.20
C ASN A 52 -14.28 -7.27 -4.52
N GLY A 53 -13.73 -6.66 -5.56
CA GLY A 53 -14.17 -5.38 -6.09
C GLY A 53 -13.02 -4.41 -6.35
N THR A 54 -13.26 -3.12 -6.11
CA THR A 54 -12.30 -2.05 -6.43
C THR A 54 -11.99 -1.19 -5.22
N ILE A 55 -10.70 -0.89 -5.05
CA ILE A 55 -10.17 0.07 -4.07
C ILE A 55 -9.46 1.17 -4.85
N GLU A 56 -9.85 2.41 -4.62
CA GLU A 56 -9.27 3.61 -5.24
C GLU A 56 -8.78 4.53 -4.12
N VAL A 57 -7.60 5.15 -4.26
CA VAL A 57 -7.07 6.14 -3.30
C VAL A 57 -6.03 7.04 -3.95
N LYS A 58 -6.00 8.32 -3.57
CA LYS A 58 -4.85 9.20 -3.85
C LYS A 58 -3.89 9.19 -2.68
N MET A 59 -2.61 8.96 -2.99
CA MET A 59 -1.55 8.84 -1.99
C MET A 59 -0.34 9.68 -2.38
N LEU A 60 0.32 10.28 -1.39
CA LEU A 60 1.54 11.06 -1.55
C LEU A 60 2.48 10.67 -0.41
N SER A 61 3.77 10.49 -0.72
CA SER A 61 4.77 10.18 0.30
C SER A 61 5.92 11.17 0.29
N ARG A 62 6.50 11.34 1.48
CA ARG A 62 7.76 12.04 1.76
C ARG A 62 8.66 11.13 2.58
N LEU A 63 9.95 11.43 2.57
CA LEU A 63 10.86 10.87 3.56
C LEU A 63 10.77 11.72 4.83
N LEU A 64 10.73 11.06 5.98
CA LEU A 64 10.90 11.74 7.26
C LEU A 64 12.30 12.38 7.35
N PRO A 65 12.47 13.45 8.14
CA PRO A 65 13.78 14.08 8.34
C PRO A 65 14.86 13.14 8.88
N ASP A 66 14.47 12.11 9.62
CA ASP A 66 15.32 11.07 10.21
C ASP A 66 15.22 9.72 9.47
N ALA A 67 14.68 9.72 8.25
CA ALA A 67 14.55 8.50 7.46
C ALA A 67 15.91 7.86 7.18
N PRO A 68 16.07 6.54 7.38
CA PRO A 68 17.32 5.86 7.09
C PRO A 68 17.60 5.80 5.57
N ASP A 69 18.86 5.58 5.18
CA ASP A 69 19.31 5.55 3.78
C ASP A 69 18.63 4.49 2.90
N PHE A 70 17.96 3.51 3.50
CA PHE A 70 17.20 2.48 2.80
C PHE A 70 15.69 2.78 2.73
N ALA A 71 15.22 3.89 3.31
CA ALA A 71 13.84 4.37 3.15
C ALA A 71 13.57 4.75 1.69
N ARG A 72 12.40 4.41 1.18
CA ARG A 72 12.07 4.61 -0.24
C ARG A 72 10.77 5.37 -0.49
N GLY A 73 10.14 5.91 0.55
CA GLY A 73 8.79 6.51 0.49
C GLY A 73 7.70 5.45 0.43
N PHE A 74 7.88 4.32 1.12
CA PHE A 74 7.01 3.16 1.06
C PHE A 74 5.57 3.51 1.45
N ILE A 75 4.66 3.43 0.47
CA ILE A 75 3.26 3.84 0.63
C ILE A 75 2.35 2.95 -0.22
N GLY A 76 1.18 2.60 0.30
CA GLY A 76 0.25 1.72 -0.42
C GLY A 76 -1.02 1.40 0.34
N ILE A 77 -1.56 0.20 0.09
CA ILE A 77 -2.74 -0.32 0.77
C ILE A 77 -2.48 -1.71 1.33
N ALA A 78 -3.07 -1.99 2.48
CA ALA A 78 -3.32 -3.33 3.01
C ALA A 78 -4.79 -3.68 2.78
N PHE A 79 -5.08 -4.92 2.42
CA PHE A 79 -6.43 -5.41 2.14
C PHE A 79 -6.58 -6.86 2.60
N ARG A 80 -7.84 -7.28 2.74
CA ARG A 80 -8.21 -8.58 3.34
C ARG A 80 -7.55 -8.79 4.70
N ILE A 81 -7.46 -7.69 5.47
CA ILE A 81 -6.87 -7.66 6.80
C ILE A 81 -7.76 -8.47 7.74
N ASN A 82 -7.21 -9.50 8.37
CA ASN A 82 -7.97 -10.30 9.31
C ASN A 82 -8.29 -9.51 10.61
N HIS A 83 -9.15 -10.09 11.46
CA HIS A 83 -9.69 -9.39 12.62
C HIS A 83 -8.61 -8.96 13.63
N ASP A 84 -7.58 -9.77 13.82
CA ASP A 84 -6.50 -9.60 14.79
C ASP A 84 -5.21 -9.01 14.20
N ASP A 85 -5.24 -8.52 12.95
CA ASP A 85 -4.13 -7.83 12.29
C ASP A 85 -2.86 -8.70 12.15
N THR A 86 -3.03 -10.03 12.11
CA THR A 86 -1.95 -11.02 12.00
C THR A 86 -1.75 -11.55 10.58
N ASN A 87 -2.71 -11.34 9.68
CA ASN A 87 -2.63 -11.75 8.28
C ASN A 87 -3.32 -10.70 7.39
N PHE A 88 -2.62 -10.22 6.37
CA PHE A 88 -3.20 -9.39 5.31
C PHE A 88 -2.41 -9.52 4.00
N GLU A 89 -2.98 -9.00 2.93
CA GLU A 89 -2.31 -8.81 1.65
C GLU A 89 -2.07 -7.32 1.44
N SER A 90 -1.00 -6.96 0.73
CA SER A 90 -0.65 -5.55 0.56
C SER A 90 0.03 -5.30 -0.76
N PHE A 91 -0.22 -4.09 -1.28
CA PHE A 91 0.49 -3.55 -2.41
C PHE A 91 1.01 -2.17 -2.03
N TYR A 92 2.29 -1.93 -2.32
CA TYR A 92 2.91 -0.64 -2.10
C TYR A 92 3.83 -0.24 -3.23
N VAL A 93 4.13 1.06 -3.26
CA VAL A 93 5.06 1.67 -4.18
C VAL A 93 6.28 2.22 -3.43
N ARG A 94 7.39 2.39 -4.16
CA ARG A 94 8.67 2.92 -3.67
C ARG A 94 9.02 4.17 -4.49
N PRO A 95 8.50 5.36 -4.18
CA PRO A 95 8.59 6.50 -5.09
C PRO A 95 10.00 6.99 -5.40
N THR A 96 10.96 6.80 -4.48
CA THR A 96 12.39 7.07 -4.77
C THR A 96 12.99 6.16 -5.86
N ASN A 97 12.32 5.06 -6.22
CA ASN A 97 12.78 4.13 -7.25
C ASN A 97 12.20 4.42 -8.63
N GLY A 98 11.10 5.18 -8.76
CA GLY A 98 10.37 5.24 -10.03
C GLY A 98 11.14 5.88 -11.19
N ARG A 99 11.96 6.91 -10.87
CA ARG A 99 12.72 7.68 -11.86
C ARG A 99 14.23 7.66 -11.61
N ILE A 100 14.74 6.62 -10.95
CA ILE A 100 16.18 6.47 -10.69
C ILE A 100 16.92 5.85 -11.88
N ASP A 101 18.20 6.20 -12.06
CA ASP A 101 19.05 5.65 -13.12
C ASP A 101 19.49 4.20 -12.86
N ASP A 102 19.55 3.77 -11.60
CA ASP A 102 19.92 2.41 -11.22
C ASP A 102 18.85 1.42 -11.75
N PRO A 103 19.19 0.53 -12.70
CA PRO A 103 18.20 -0.32 -13.37
C PRO A 103 17.58 -1.36 -12.43
N VAL A 104 18.34 -1.84 -11.44
CA VAL A 104 17.86 -2.82 -10.47
C VAL A 104 16.82 -2.19 -9.56
N ARG A 105 17.09 -0.98 -9.06
CA ARG A 105 16.14 -0.22 -8.24
C ARG A 105 14.94 0.25 -9.06
N LYS A 106 15.15 0.67 -10.30
CA LYS A 106 14.06 1.09 -11.19
C LYS A 106 13.04 -0.02 -11.42
N ASN A 107 13.50 -1.28 -11.51
CA ASN A 107 12.62 -2.46 -11.59
C ASN A 107 11.94 -2.85 -10.27
N ARG A 108 12.09 -2.04 -9.21
CA ARG A 108 11.58 -2.27 -7.85
C ARG A 108 10.72 -1.08 -7.40
N GLY A 109 9.97 -0.49 -8.31
CA GLY A 109 9.05 0.62 -8.06
C GLY A 109 7.77 0.21 -7.35
N VAL A 110 7.28 -1.01 -7.56
CA VAL A 110 6.08 -1.56 -6.92
C VAL A 110 6.35 -2.92 -6.29
N GLN A 111 5.51 -3.31 -5.34
CA GLN A 111 5.60 -4.59 -4.64
C GLN A 111 4.21 -5.06 -4.19
N TYR A 112 3.87 -6.32 -4.46
CA TYR A 112 2.89 -7.06 -3.69
C TYR A 112 3.60 -7.87 -2.60
N PHE A 113 2.99 -7.97 -1.42
CA PHE A 113 3.40 -8.91 -0.38
C PHE A 113 2.19 -9.45 0.40
N SER A 114 2.39 -10.56 1.11
CA SER A 114 1.40 -11.10 2.04
C SER A 114 2.04 -11.39 3.39
N TYR A 115 1.56 -10.68 4.39
CA TYR A 115 2.06 -10.74 5.76
C TYR A 115 1.52 -11.99 6.46
N PRO A 116 2.34 -12.68 7.28
CA PRO A 116 3.72 -12.32 7.66
C PRO A 116 4.83 -12.96 6.81
N LYS A 117 4.48 -13.93 5.96
CA LYS A 117 5.49 -14.86 5.39
C LYS A 117 6.03 -14.44 4.03
N TYR A 118 5.18 -13.89 3.16
CA TYR A 118 5.47 -13.68 1.75
C TYR A 118 5.88 -12.22 1.51
N THR A 119 7.00 -11.83 2.10
CA THR A 119 7.61 -10.49 2.01
C THR A 119 8.40 -10.28 0.72
N PHE A 120 8.84 -9.05 0.45
CA PHE A 120 9.75 -8.75 -0.67
C PHE A 120 11.02 -9.62 -0.60
N ASP A 121 11.54 -9.85 0.61
CA ASP A 121 12.77 -10.60 0.84
C ASP A 121 12.56 -12.10 0.57
N TYR A 122 11.42 -12.65 1.00
CA TYR A 122 11.02 -14.03 0.69
C TYR A 122 11.04 -14.30 -0.82
N PHE A 123 10.40 -13.43 -1.61
CA PHE A 123 10.31 -13.60 -3.06
C PHE A 123 11.69 -13.50 -3.72
N ARG A 124 12.48 -12.49 -3.37
CA ARG A 124 13.82 -12.29 -3.94
C ARG A 124 14.79 -13.41 -3.61
N ASN A 125 14.80 -13.90 -2.37
CA ASN A 125 15.67 -15.00 -1.95
C ASN A 125 15.35 -16.32 -2.66
N LEU A 126 14.13 -16.48 -3.16
CA LEU A 126 13.71 -17.63 -3.96
C LEU A 126 13.77 -17.38 -5.48
N GLY A 127 14.21 -16.19 -5.92
CA GLY A 127 14.26 -15.82 -7.33
C GLY A 127 12.87 -15.69 -7.97
N ILE A 128 11.83 -15.43 -7.18
CA ILE A 128 10.46 -15.23 -7.66
C ILE A 128 10.26 -13.74 -7.97
N THR A 129 10.02 -13.41 -9.24
CA THR A 129 10.01 -12.01 -9.72
C THR A 129 8.61 -11.45 -9.97
N ASP A 130 7.57 -12.27 -9.88
CA ASP A 130 6.21 -11.92 -10.33
C ASP A 130 5.49 -10.91 -9.42
N PHE A 131 6.10 -10.53 -8.30
CA PHE A 131 5.48 -9.70 -7.25
C PHE A 131 6.14 -8.31 -7.11
N GLU A 132 7.07 -7.96 -7.99
CA GLU A 132 7.69 -6.62 -8.05
C GLU A 132 7.82 -6.14 -9.50
N GLY A 133 7.87 -4.82 -9.69
CA GLY A 133 7.99 -4.24 -11.03
C GLY A 133 8.35 -2.75 -11.02
N PRO A 134 8.54 -2.14 -12.19
CA PRO A 134 8.77 -0.71 -12.33
C PRO A 134 7.48 0.10 -12.21
N ALA A 135 7.61 1.38 -11.90
CA ALA A 135 6.52 2.35 -12.01
C ALA A 135 7.08 3.77 -12.21
N ASP A 136 6.37 4.62 -12.95
CA ASP A 136 6.70 6.04 -13.07
C ASP A 136 6.02 6.85 -11.95
N ILE A 137 6.79 7.08 -10.87
CA ILE A 137 6.35 7.70 -9.61
C ILE A 137 7.52 8.43 -8.94
N GLY A 138 7.20 9.34 -8.01
CA GLY A 138 8.14 10.16 -7.26
C GLY A 138 7.64 10.56 -5.87
N LEU A 139 8.55 11.06 -5.04
CA LEU A 139 8.19 11.71 -3.77
C LEU A 139 7.47 13.04 -4.05
N ASP A 140 6.70 13.53 -3.08
CA ASP A 140 6.07 14.86 -3.14
C ASP A 140 5.09 15.08 -4.32
N GLU A 141 4.64 14.01 -4.97
CA GLU A 141 3.58 14.05 -5.98
C GLU A 141 2.41 13.15 -5.59
N TRP A 142 1.21 13.54 -6.04
CA TRP A 142 0.02 12.72 -5.86
C TRP A 142 0.02 11.56 -6.84
N ILE A 143 -0.07 10.35 -6.29
CA ILE A 143 -0.17 9.09 -7.03
C ILE A 143 -1.60 8.59 -6.87
N SER A 144 -2.30 8.39 -7.98
CA SER A 144 -3.61 7.71 -7.98
C SER A 144 -3.38 6.21 -8.01
N LEU A 145 -3.88 5.47 -7.02
CA LEU A 145 -3.86 4.01 -6.99
C LEU A 145 -5.29 3.49 -7.19
N LYS A 146 -5.45 2.59 -8.16
CA LYS A 146 -6.65 1.78 -8.34
C LYS A 146 -6.27 0.31 -8.29
N VAL A 147 -7.02 -0.46 -7.52
CA VAL A 147 -6.82 -1.89 -7.34
C VAL A 147 -8.11 -2.61 -7.67
N VAL A 148 -8.04 -3.61 -8.55
CA VAL A 148 -9.16 -4.49 -8.90
C VAL A 148 -8.84 -5.89 -8.40
N ILE A 149 -9.69 -6.43 -7.54
CA ILE A 149 -9.52 -7.75 -6.92
C ILE A 149 -10.71 -8.63 -7.29
N ASP A 150 -10.40 -9.81 -7.84
CA ASP A 150 -11.36 -10.86 -8.17
C ASP A 150 -10.78 -12.24 -7.80
N GLY A 151 -11.32 -12.83 -6.73
CA GLY A 151 -10.84 -14.09 -6.17
C GLY A 151 -9.37 -14.00 -5.75
N ALA A 152 -8.50 -14.80 -6.36
CA ALA A 152 -7.06 -14.79 -6.08
C ALA A 152 -6.28 -13.83 -6.99
N ARG A 153 -6.96 -13.12 -7.88
CA ARG A 153 -6.31 -12.24 -8.86
C ARG A 153 -6.44 -10.78 -8.45
N GLY A 154 -5.31 -10.07 -8.45
CA GLY A 154 -5.22 -8.64 -8.15
C GLY A 154 -4.54 -7.88 -9.29
N GLU A 155 -5.17 -6.83 -9.78
CA GLU A 155 -4.60 -5.90 -10.76
C GLU A 155 -4.41 -4.52 -10.12
N PHE A 156 -3.21 -3.97 -10.27
CA PHE A 156 -2.82 -2.72 -9.63
C PHE A 156 -2.48 -1.70 -10.72
N TYR A 157 -3.14 -0.55 -10.68
CA TYR A 157 -3.03 0.53 -11.65
C TYR A 157 -2.55 1.80 -10.94
N LEU A 158 -1.67 2.54 -11.59
CA LEU A 158 -1.18 3.82 -11.10
C LEU A 158 -1.48 4.94 -12.11
N ASN A 159 -1.78 6.13 -11.59
CA ASN A 159 -1.91 7.37 -12.37
C ASN A 159 -2.85 7.25 -13.58
N ASP A 160 -3.99 6.61 -13.38
CA ASP A 160 -5.05 6.43 -14.38
C ASP A 160 -4.58 5.72 -15.67
N SER A 161 -3.49 4.94 -15.58
CA SER A 161 -3.01 4.08 -16.66
C SER A 161 -4.08 3.07 -17.10
N GLU A 162 -4.19 2.85 -18.41
CA GLU A 162 -5.06 1.80 -18.99
C GLU A 162 -4.55 0.40 -18.68
N GLU A 163 -3.23 0.22 -18.56
CA GLU A 163 -2.57 -1.04 -18.26
C GLU A 163 -2.15 -1.11 -16.78
N PRO A 164 -2.28 -2.28 -16.11
CA PRO A 164 -1.82 -2.45 -14.75
C PRO A 164 -0.29 -2.43 -14.66
N VAL A 165 0.25 -1.79 -13.62
CA VAL A 165 1.69 -1.82 -13.31
C VAL A 165 2.13 -3.15 -12.69
N LEU A 166 1.17 -3.90 -12.13
CA LEU A 166 1.40 -5.24 -11.59
C LEU A 166 0.10 -6.05 -11.69
N VAL A 167 0.21 -7.30 -12.11
CA VAL A 167 -0.86 -8.29 -12.06
C VAL A 167 -0.37 -9.47 -11.21
N VAL A 168 -1.16 -9.82 -10.21
CA VAL A 168 -0.88 -10.94 -9.31
C VAL A 168 -1.96 -12.01 -9.51
N GLU A 169 -1.60 -13.11 -10.18
CA GLU A 169 -2.55 -14.18 -10.52
C GLU A 169 -2.93 -15.06 -9.31
N ASN A 170 -1.99 -15.28 -8.38
CA ASN A 170 -2.15 -16.17 -7.24
C ASN A 170 -1.77 -15.47 -5.94
N MET A 171 -2.64 -14.56 -5.51
CA MET A 171 -2.61 -13.93 -4.19
C MET A 171 -2.61 -14.99 -3.08
N LYS A 172 -1.76 -14.78 -2.07
CA LYS A 172 -1.32 -15.83 -1.14
C LYS A 172 -2.37 -16.24 -0.12
N HIS A 173 -3.39 -15.43 0.10
CA HIS A 173 -4.49 -15.79 1.00
C HIS A 173 -5.59 -16.62 0.32
N GLY A 174 -5.50 -16.82 -0.99
CA GLY A 174 -6.47 -17.59 -1.76
C GLY A 174 -7.72 -16.79 -2.13
N ALA A 175 -8.60 -17.44 -2.91
CA ALA A 175 -9.71 -16.77 -3.56
C ALA A 175 -10.85 -16.34 -2.62
N ASP A 176 -11.00 -16.99 -1.46
CA ASP A 176 -12.10 -16.75 -0.51
C ASP A 176 -11.73 -15.78 0.62
N ALA A 177 -10.52 -15.23 0.58
CA ALA A 177 -10.02 -14.35 1.62
C ALA A 177 -10.79 -13.03 1.65
N LYS A 178 -11.22 -12.64 2.85
CA LYS A 178 -11.95 -11.39 3.10
C LYS A 178 -11.52 -10.76 4.41
N GLY A 179 -11.59 -9.44 4.47
CA GLY A 179 -11.17 -8.71 5.67
C GLY A 179 -11.20 -7.20 5.48
N GLY A 180 -10.58 -6.48 6.40
CA GLY A 180 -10.50 -5.02 6.36
C GLY A 180 -9.60 -4.50 5.23
N ILE A 181 -9.62 -3.18 5.09
CA ILE A 181 -8.72 -2.40 4.24
C ILE A 181 -7.99 -1.40 5.13
N GLY A 182 -6.75 -1.08 4.80
CA GLY A 182 -5.95 -0.06 5.48
C GLY A 182 -4.98 0.63 4.54
N PHE A 183 -4.53 1.82 4.94
CA PHE A 183 -3.52 2.58 4.21
C PHE A 183 -2.14 2.26 4.78
N PHE A 184 -1.32 1.60 3.97
CA PHE A 184 -0.03 1.05 4.38
C PHE A 184 1.08 2.10 4.26
N VAL A 185 1.98 2.10 5.26
CA VAL A 185 3.20 2.89 5.25
C VAL A 185 4.34 2.05 5.82
N ASP A 186 5.54 2.21 5.28
CA ASP A 186 6.73 1.54 5.80
C ASP A 186 7.88 2.51 6.11
N ILE A 187 9.01 1.95 6.52
CA ILE A 187 10.18 2.61 7.12
C ILE A 187 10.49 4.00 6.55
N GLY A 188 10.65 4.97 7.45
CA GLY A 188 11.13 6.32 7.14
C GLY A 188 10.17 7.17 6.30
N THR A 189 8.91 6.77 6.17
CA THR A 189 7.95 7.42 5.28
C THR A 189 6.93 8.25 6.06
N GLU A 190 6.74 9.49 5.60
CA GLU A 190 5.57 10.30 5.94
C GLU A 190 4.56 10.17 4.79
N ALA A 191 3.43 9.50 5.06
CA ALA A 191 2.42 9.19 4.05
C ALA A 191 1.18 10.06 4.22
N PHE A 192 0.57 10.46 3.11
CA PHE A 192 -0.66 11.23 3.04
C PHE A 192 -1.65 10.55 2.11
N PHE A 193 -2.89 10.41 2.55
CA PHE A 193 -3.97 9.79 1.78
C PHE A 193 -5.18 10.70 1.71
N LYS A 194 -5.88 10.69 0.57
CA LYS A 194 -7.17 11.37 0.39
C LYS A 194 -7.99 10.69 -0.71
N GLU A 195 -9.25 11.11 -0.84
CA GLU A 195 -10.13 10.75 -1.96
C GLU A 195 -10.22 9.24 -2.22
N TRP A 196 -10.33 8.43 -1.16
CA TRP A 196 -10.45 6.98 -1.31
C TRP A 196 -11.88 6.53 -1.56
N LYS A 197 -12.06 5.46 -2.33
CA LYS A 197 -13.35 4.85 -2.61
C LYS A 197 -13.23 3.34 -2.68
N ILE A 198 -14.17 2.66 -2.05
CA ILE A 198 -14.22 1.20 -2.01
C ILE A 198 -15.57 0.75 -2.54
N THR A 199 -15.53 -0.14 -3.52
CA THR A 199 -16.70 -0.73 -4.18
C THR A 199 -16.55 -2.25 -4.06
N ALA A 200 -17.29 -2.87 -3.15
CA ALA A 200 -17.37 -4.33 -3.07
C ALA A 200 -18.36 -4.84 -4.13
N ILE A 201 -18.11 -6.04 -4.66
CA ILE A 201 -18.98 -6.69 -5.65
C ILE A 201 -19.68 -7.95 -5.12
N ASP A 202 -19.41 -8.31 -3.86
CA ASP A 202 -19.98 -9.44 -3.12
C ASP A 202 -20.13 -9.18 -1.61
#